data_AF-A0A368PNH4-F1
#
_entry.id   AF-A0A368PNH4-F1
#
_cell.length_a   1.000
_cell.length_b   1.000
_cell.length_c   1.000
_cell.angle_alpha   90.00
_cell.angle_beta   90.00
_cell.angle_gamma   90.00
#
_symmetry.space_group_name_H-M   'P 1'
#
loop_
_entity.id
_entity.type
_entity.pdbx_description
1 polymer ?
#
loop_
_entity_poly.entity_id
_entity_poly.type
_entity_poly.pdbx_seq_one_letter_code
_entity_poly.pdbx_strand_id
1 'polypeptide(L)'
;MTTAVRALCSASVEETSNHLFFTCSFSQWCWRLLYVLRWNLNLMCLDRIVESRRDFGSRIFREILILACWAIWKHRNEVIFDGVAISLQRWKHIDVACAI
;
A
#
# COMPACT_ATOMS: atom_id res chain seq x y z
N MET A 1 16.44 11.58 19.01
CA MET A 1 15.04 11.11 18.93
C MET A 1 14.76 10.77 17.48
N THR A 2 14.88 9.50 17.12
CA THR A 2 14.57 9.00 15.77
C THR A 2 13.06 9.07 15.58
N THR A 3 12.59 10.02 14.78
CA THR A 3 11.19 10.09 14.37
C THR A 3 10.90 8.87 13.50
N ALA A 4 10.20 7.88 14.05
CA ALA A 4 9.50 6.91 13.22
C ALA A 4 8.53 7.70 12.34
N VAL A 5 8.81 7.77 11.04
CA VAL A 5 8.03 8.59 10.10
C VAL A 5 6.67 7.93 9.91
N ARG A 6 5.64 8.49 10.55
CA ARG A 6 4.24 8.05 10.48
C ARG A 6 3.52 8.81 9.36
N ALA A 7 3.74 8.39 8.13
CA ALA A 7 3.30 9.22 7.00
C ALA A 7 1.83 9.02 6.62
N LEU A 8 1.34 7.79 6.65
CA LEU A 8 0.02 7.47 6.10
C LEU A 8 -1.06 7.10 7.12
N CYS A 9 -0.71 6.92 8.39
CA CYS A 9 -1.69 6.65 9.45
C CYS A 9 -1.23 7.12 10.83
N SER A 10 -2.17 7.19 11.77
CA SER A 10 -1.94 7.63 13.15
C SER A 10 -1.47 6.51 14.10
N ALA A 11 -1.17 5.31 13.58
CA ALA A 11 -0.75 4.18 14.40
C ALA A 11 0.57 4.50 15.12
N SER A 12 0.67 4.11 16.40
CA SER A 12 1.87 4.35 17.23
C SER A 12 2.97 3.31 16.98
N VAL A 13 3.14 2.87 15.73
CA VAL A 13 4.11 1.83 15.33
C VAL A 13 5.16 2.42 14.39
N GLU A 14 6.31 1.76 14.35
CA GLU A 14 7.35 2.08 13.37
C GLU A 14 6.88 1.71 11.96
N GLU A 15 7.14 2.58 10.99
CA GLU A 15 6.83 2.32 9.60
C GLU A 15 7.85 1.33 9.01
N THR A 16 7.42 0.08 8.85
CA THR A 16 8.15 -0.96 8.12
C THR A 16 7.47 -1.22 6.77
N SER A 17 8.13 -1.91 5.83
CA SER A 17 7.47 -2.34 4.58
C SER A 17 6.21 -3.16 4.84
N ASN A 18 6.22 -4.01 5.87
CA ASN A 18 5.03 -4.78 6.25
C ASN A 18 3.90 -3.87 6.74
N HIS A 19 4.23 -2.83 7.52
CA HIS A 19 3.26 -1.83 7.93
C HIS A 19 2.73 -1.04 6.75
N LEU A 20 3.63 -0.42 5.98
CA LEU A 20 3.30 0.43 4.83
C LEU A 20 2.38 -0.28 3.84
N PHE A 21 2.66 -1.54 3.48
CA PHE A 21 1.87 -2.22 2.45
C PHE A 21 0.67 -2.99 3.00
N PHE A 22 0.69 -3.54 4.21
CA PHE A 22 -0.36 -4.49 4.63
C PHE A 22 -1.17 -4.08 5.86
N THR A 23 -0.54 -3.45 6.86
CA THR A 23 -1.21 -3.16 8.14
C THR A 23 -1.57 -1.69 8.34
N CYS A 24 -1.01 -0.78 7.54
CA CYS A 24 -1.40 0.62 7.51
C CYS A 24 -2.87 0.76 7.11
N SER A 25 -3.64 1.53 7.89
CA SER A 25 -5.07 1.72 7.64
C SER A 25 -5.35 2.34 6.27
N PHE A 26 -4.52 3.28 5.82
CA PHE A 26 -4.61 3.88 4.49
C PHE A 26 -4.42 2.83 3.39
N SER A 27 -3.38 2.00 3.49
CA SER A 27 -3.10 0.96 2.51
C SER A 27 -4.20 -0.09 2.46
N GLN A 28 -4.78 -0.46 3.61
CA GLN A 28 -5.96 -1.33 3.65
C GLN A 28 -7.16 -0.75 2.90
N TRP A 29 -7.36 0.57 2.94
CA TRP A 29 -8.36 1.22 2.10
C TRP A 29 -8.02 1.16 0.61
N CYS A 30 -6.75 1.36 0.25
CA CYS A 30 -6.28 1.22 -1.13
C CYS A 30 -6.54 -0.19 -1.68
N TRP A 31 -6.20 -1.24 -0.93
CA TRP A 31 -6.45 -2.63 -1.35
C TRP A 31 -7.94 -2.96 -1.50
N ARG A 32 -8.78 -2.45 -0.58
CA ARG A 32 -10.24 -2.61 -0.68
C ARG A 32 -10.81 -1.99 -1.95
N LEU A 33 -10.27 -0.84 -2.39
CA LEU A 33 -10.68 -0.20 -3.65
C LEU A 33 -10.30 -1.02 -4.89
N LEU A 34 -9.26 -1.85 -4.80
CA LEU A 34 -8.80 -2.75 -5.85
C LEU A 34 -9.42 -4.14 -5.78
N TYR A 35 -10.44 -4.34 -4.92
CA TYR A 35 -11.07 -5.63 -4.65
C TYR A 35 -10.10 -6.71 -4.11
N VAL A 36 -8.95 -6.30 -3.56
CA VAL A 36 -8.05 -7.17 -2.79
C VAL A 36 -8.47 -7.08 -1.32
N LEU A 37 -9.46 -7.90 -0.95
CA LEU A 37 -10.23 -7.69 0.27
C LEU A 37 -9.50 -8.08 1.55
N ARG A 38 -8.60 -9.06 1.51
CA ARG A 38 -7.97 -9.62 2.72
C ARG A 38 -6.54 -10.03 2.50
N TRP A 39 -5.70 -9.59 3.43
CA TRP A 39 -4.33 -10.03 3.61
C TRP A 39 -4.29 -10.90 4.86
N ASN A 40 -3.86 -12.16 4.74
CA ASN A 40 -3.65 -13.01 5.91
C ASN A 40 -2.38 -12.56 6.65
N LEU A 41 -2.60 -11.81 7.73
CA LEU A 41 -1.52 -11.21 8.51
C LEU A 41 -0.72 -12.21 9.34
N ASN A 42 -1.19 -13.46 9.45
CA ASN A 42 -0.47 -14.56 10.12
C ASN A 42 0.61 -15.18 9.22
N LEU A 43 0.56 -14.92 7.92
CA LEU A 43 1.55 -15.40 6.96
C LEU A 43 2.72 -14.42 6.81
N MET A 44 3.87 -14.95 6.39
CA MET A 44 4.97 -14.15 5.89
C MET A 44 4.55 -13.39 4.62
N CYS A 45 5.25 -12.29 4.34
CA CYS A 45 4.92 -11.36 3.25
C CYS A 45 4.72 -12.07 1.89
N LEU A 46 5.64 -12.96 1.51
CA LEU A 46 5.56 -13.66 0.21
C LEU A 46 4.41 -14.67 0.17
N ASP A 47 4.23 -15.46 1.22
CA ASP A 47 3.14 -16.44 1.29
C ASP A 47 1.77 -15.78 1.24
N ARG A 48 1.65 -14.62 1.91
CA ARG A 48 0.47 -13.76 1.85
C ARG A 48 0.17 -13.27 0.43
N ILE A 49 1.20 -12.85 -0.33
CA ILE A 49 1.04 -12.45 -1.74
C ILE A 49 0.60 -13.63 -2.60
N VAL A 50 1.17 -14.82 -2.38
CA VAL A 50 0.83 -16.05 -3.10
C VAL A 50 -0.62 -16.47 -2.81
N GLU A 51 -1.06 -16.40 -1.55
CA GLU A 51 -2.43 -16.68 -1.14
C GLU A 51 -3.41 -15.71 -1.81
N SER A 52 -3.20 -14.40 -1.69
CA SER A 52 -4.07 -13.40 -2.33
C SER A 52 -4.10 -13.51 -3.85
N ARG A 53 -2.99 -13.92 -4.49
CA ARG A 53 -2.97 -14.21 -5.93
C ARG A 53 -3.91 -15.36 -6.30
N ARG A 54 -3.92 -16.43 -5.49
CA ARG A 54 -4.79 -17.59 -5.70
C ARG A 54 -6.25 -17.18 -5.55
N ASP A 55 -6.56 -16.40 -4.52
CA ASP A 55 -7.92 -15.92 -4.24
C ASP A 55 -8.44 -14.95 -5.32
N PHE A 56 -7.56 -14.08 -5.84
CA PHE A 56 -7.93 -13.13 -6.89
C PHE A 56 -8.22 -13.82 -8.24
N GLY A 57 -7.58 -14.95 -8.53
CA GLY A 57 -7.92 -15.82 -9.66
C GLY A 57 -7.57 -15.30 -11.06
N SER A 58 -6.93 -14.12 -11.18
CA SER A 58 -6.60 -13.52 -12.48
C SER A 58 -5.11 -13.25 -12.67
N ARG A 59 -4.66 -13.34 -13.93
CA ARG A 59 -3.25 -13.12 -14.32
C ARG A 59 -2.79 -11.69 -14.10
N ILE A 60 -3.71 -10.72 -14.13
CA ILE A 60 -3.43 -9.27 -13.92
C ILE A 60 -3.10 -8.91 -12.47
N PHE A 61 -3.23 -9.87 -11.53
CA PHE A 61 -2.99 -9.63 -10.11
C PHE A 61 -1.60 -9.05 -9.84
N ARG A 62 -0.57 -9.54 -10.56
CA ARG A 62 0.81 -9.10 -10.34
C ARG A 62 0.99 -7.64 -10.73
N GLU A 63 0.39 -7.23 -11.85
CA GLU A 63 0.43 -5.88 -12.36
C GLU A 63 -0.32 -4.93 -11.40
N ILE A 64 -1.50 -5.33 -10.93
CA ILE A 64 -2.25 -4.59 -9.90
C ILE A 64 -1.42 -4.45 -8.61
N LEU A 65 -0.79 -5.53 -8.14
CA LEU A 65 0.03 -5.54 -6.94
C LEU A 65 1.20 -4.54 -7.05
N ILE A 66 1.96 -4.61 -8.15
CA ILE A 66 3.12 -3.74 -8.37
C ILE A 66 2.69 -2.27 -8.44
N LEU A 67 1.66 -1.97 -9.25
CA LEU A 67 1.16 -0.61 -9.42
C LEU A 67 0.59 -0.03 -8.12
N ALA A 68 -0.17 -0.82 -7.36
CA ALA A 68 -0.73 -0.39 -6.09
C ALA A 68 0.35 -0.13 -5.04
N CYS A 69 1.35 -1.02 -4.92
CA CYS A 69 2.49 -0.81 -4.02
C CYS A 69 3.27 0.45 -4.41
N TRP A 70 3.54 0.66 -5.69
CA TRP A 70 4.22 1.86 -6.17
C TRP A 70 3.41 3.13 -5.87
N ALA A 71 2.10 3.13 -6.14
CA ALA A 71 1.24 4.27 -5.86
C ALA A 71 1.14 4.58 -4.36
N ILE A 72 1.08 3.55 -3.49
CA ILE A 72 1.11 3.74 -2.03
C ILE A 72 2.44 4.38 -1.61
N TRP A 73 3.56 3.86 -2.11
CA TRP A 73 4.89 4.37 -1.79
C TRP A 73 5.09 5.82 -2.29
N LYS A 74 4.62 6.13 -3.49
CA LYS A 74 4.68 7.48 -4.05
C LYS A 74 3.84 8.46 -3.23
N HIS A 75 2.58 8.13 -2.93
CA HIS A 75 1.72 8.97 -2.09
C HIS A 75 2.33 9.21 -0.70
N ARG A 76 2.92 8.17 -0.09
CA ARG A 76 3.68 8.27 1.17
C ARG A 76 4.82 9.29 1.08
N ASN A 77 5.57 9.27 -0.01
CA ASN A 77 6.68 10.19 -0.21
C ASN A 77 6.20 11.63 -0.44
N GLU A 78 5.12 11.84 -1.20
CA GLU A 78 4.51 13.17 -1.35
C GLU A 78 4.05 13.74 0.00
N VAL A 79 3.52 12.90 0.89
CA VAL A 79 3.12 13.33 2.24
C VAL A 79 4.33 13.79 3.07
N ILE A 80 5.47 13.09 2.98
CA ILE A 80 6.65 13.39 3.79
C ILE A 80 7.47 14.55 3.24
N PHE A 81 7.74 14.52 1.93
CA PHE A 81 8.69 15.43 1.30
C PHE A 81 8.01 16.69 0.77
N ASP A 82 6.75 16.58 0.32
CA ASP A 82 6.01 17.70 -0.28
C ASP A 82 4.90 18.23 0.65
N GLY A 83 4.73 17.65 1.85
CA GLY A 83 3.73 18.08 2.83
C GLY A 83 2.29 17.89 2.35
N VAL A 84 2.07 17.00 1.37
CA VAL A 84 0.75 16.71 0.82
C VAL A 84 -0.15 16.05 1.87
N ALA A 85 -1.43 16.42 1.90
CA ALA A 85 -2.40 15.74 2.76
C ALA A 85 -2.70 14.31 2.30
N ILE A 86 -2.88 13.40 3.25
CA ILE A 86 -3.29 12.02 3.00
C ILE A 86 -4.65 12.00 2.27
N SER A 87 -4.74 11.38 1.09
CA SER A 87 -5.98 11.36 0.29
C SER A 87 -6.07 10.13 -0.60
N LEU A 88 -7.16 9.36 -0.44
CA LEU A 88 -7.48 8.24 -1.32
C LEU A 88 -7.79 8.70 -2.74
N GLN A 89 -8.34 9.90 -2.92
CA GLN A 89 -8.59 10.44 -4.25
C GLN A 89 -7.29 10.75 -4.97
N ARG A 90 -6.33 11.38 -4.30
CA ARG A 90 -5.00 11.64 -4.89
C ARG A 90 -4.29 10.34 -5.26
N TRP A 91 -4.30 9.36 -4.36
CA TRP A 91 -3.74 8.04 -4.64
C TRP A 91 -4.34 7.35 -5.88
N LYS A 92 -5.66 7.45 -6.09
CA LYS A 92 -6.33 6.90 -7.29
C LYS A 92 -5.92 7.59 -8.59
N HIS A 93 -5.60 8.88 -8.52
CA HIS A 93 -5.22 9.70 -9.66
C HIS A 93 -3.72 9.77 -9.87
N ILE A 94 -2.93 8.93 -9.18
CA ILE A 94 -1.50 8.85 -9.43
C ILE A 94 -1.28 8.39 -10.86
N ASP A 95 -0.62 9.26 -11.63
CA ASP A 95 -0.24 8.97 -13.00
C ASP A 95 0.82 7.85 -13.03
N VAL A 96 0.43 6.69 -13.56
CA VAL A 96 1.28 5.50 -13.68
C VAL A 96 2.31 5.61 -14.81
N ALA A 97 2.25 6.67 -15.62
CA ALA A 97 3.25 6.92 -16.66
C ALA A 97 4.68 7.09 -16.12
N CYS A 98 4.86 7.44 -14.84
CA CYS A 98 6.19 7.48 -14.20
C CYS A 98 6.68 6.10 -13.69
N ALA A 99 5.86 5.05 -13.78
CA ALA A 99 6.20 3.70 -13.29
C ALA A 99 6.68 2.76 -14.40
N ILE A 100 6.65 3.20 -15.66
CA ILE A 100 7.02 2.46 -16.88
C ILE A 100 8.18 3.21 -17.54
#